data_AF-A0A932SSE9-F1
#
_entry.id   AF-A0A932SSE9-F1
#
_cell.length_a   1.000
_cell.length_b   1.000
_cell.length_c   1.000
_cell.angle_alpha   90.00
_cell.angle_beta   90.00
_cell.angle_gamma   90.00
#
_symmetry.space_group_name_H-M   'P 1'
#
loop_
_entity.id
_entity.type
_entity.pdbx_description
1 polymer ?
#
loop_
_entity_poly.entity_id
_entity_poly.type
_entity_poly.pdbx_seq_one_letter_code
_entity_poly.pdbx_strand_id
1 'polypeptide(L)'
;MSHYDHLAESGHPYLRRAAERAQTLCRARCQLALADEQFGNTPASSMHEFQQKVFLPAGRYVFQREIDRAQLEEELQKQYPQYNVRVVDAPMTEASRQKLQEFLGGVVGMKADVEQRAVVSGLLAYADMAQIDRMAEFWQNVLLTLAMRCGGPAAAKPVVEVEGVWNVRSSSDKFQKLNNFKVENVSGQDLTHAVIELVARNEWGEKAAHYVYLPKLEVAEAVRLVPHFRWNRRRLDFTNTMTVTCSIWSDQGTMVGRQAELKNPAPNPDPAGWRKDYLKFDREFTAAGEALGEAMQALSLLPIDPQRQKRILAEAAAPGACYVFRLSESEKTRRTLILNFKRLAADGTTFEAEIFDPADKKPFKADTPVWTGKIVADRKSGWVIRLDADWTFQIAADDRPVLSVPGPKGGDSEETKLPLLPVKGK
;
A
#
# COMPACT_ATOMS: atom_id res chain seq x y z
N MET A 1 8.91 -5.64 -12.46
CA MET A 1 8.56 -4.95 -13.72
C MET A 1 7.07 -5.15 -13.95
N SER A 2 6.30 -4.07 -14.13
CA SER A 2 4.86 -4.22 -14.39
C SER A 2 4.67 -4.48 -15.88
N HIS A 3 3.74 -5.35 -16.26
CA HIS A 3 3.43 -5.65 -17.68
C HIS A 3 2.99 -4.42 -18.50
N TYR A 4 2.86 -3.24 -17.89
CA TYR A 4 2.38 -1.99 -18.49
C TYR A 4 3.50 -1.03 -18.91
N ASP A 5 4.76 -1.31 -18.59
CA ASP A 5 5.87 -0.36 -18.79
C ASP A 5 6.07 -0.01 -20.29
N HIS A 6 5.93 -0.99 -21.18
CA HIS A 6 5.98 -0.77 -22.63
C HIS A 6 4.75 -0.01 -23.18
N LEU A 7 3.60 -0.07 -22.51
CA LEU A 7 2.39 0.66 -22.93
C LEU A 7 2.43 2.13 -22.52
N ALA A 8 3.14 2.45 -21.42
CA ALA A 8 3.41 3.83 -21.01
C ALA A 8 4.33 4.55 -22.03
N GLU A 9 5.17 3.82 -22.74
CA GLU A 9 6.04 4.33 -23.80
C GLU A 9 5.35 4.42 -25.17
N SER A 10 4.07 4.00 -25.27
CA SER A 10 3.34 4.05 -26.52
C SER A 10 3.08 5.50 -27.00
N GLY A 11 3.20 5.72 -28.31
CA GLY A 11 2.90 7.02 -28.93
C GLY A 11 1.41 7.40 -28.89
N HIS A 12 0.51 6.48 -28.51
CA HIS A 12 -0.92 6.73 -28.47
C HIS A 12 -1.33 7.36 -27.12
N PRO A 13 -1.83 8.61 -27.09
CA PRO A 13 -1.98 9.40 -25.87
C PRO A 13 -2.98 8.79 -24.87
N TYR A 14 -3.99 8.06 -25.35
CA TYR A 14 -4.95 7.36 -24.49
C TYR A 14 -4.34 6.12 -23.83
N LEU A 15 -3.52 5.35 -24.55
CA LEU A 15 -2.91 4.12 -24.03
C LEU A 15 -1.84 4.45 -22.99
N ARG A 16 -1.04 5.50 -23.27
CA ARG A 16 -0.09 6.04 -22.31
C ARG A 16 -0.77 6.47 -21.00
N ARG A 17 -1.83 7.29 -21.06
CA ARG A 17 -2.57 7.74 -19.87
C ARG A 17 -3.18 6.57 -19.09
N ALA A 18 -3.71 5.56 -19.78
CA ALA A 18 -4.26 4.37 -19.15
C ALA A 18 -3.17 3.54 -18.45
N ALA A 19 -2.01 3.36 -19.09
CA ALA A 19 -0.87 2.65 -18.53
C ALA A 19 -0.26 3.36 -17.32
N GLU A 20 -0.09 4.69 -17.40
CA GLU A 20 0.37 5.52 -16.28
C GLU A 20 -0.58 5.41 -15.07
N ARG A 21 -1.90 5.51 -15.30
CA ARG A 21 -2.90 5.36 -14.23
C ARG A 21 -2.87 3.96 -13.60
N ALA A 22 -2.74 2.90 -14.42
CA ALA A 22 -2.61 1.53 -13.94
C ALA A 22 -1.34 1.32 -13.09
N GLN A 23 -0.21 1.87 -13.52
CA GLN A 23 1.05 1.82 -12.77
C GLN A 23 0.95 2.52 -11.42
N THR A 24 0.35 3.71 -11.38
CA THR A 24 0.14 4.47 -10.13
C THR A 24 -0.70 3.69 -9.12
N LEU A 25 -1.81 3.08 -9.58
CA LEU A 25 -2.67 2.26 -8.73
C LEU A 25 -1.96 1.00 -8.21
N CYS A 26 -1.20 0.33 -9.09
CA CYS A 26 -0.42 -0.84 -8.71
C CYS A 26 0.64 -0.50 -7.65
N ARG A 27 1.38 0.60 -7.84
CA ARG A 27 2.37 1.09 -6.87
C ARG A 27 1.73 1.43 -5.52
N ALA A 28 0.61 2.16 -5.52
CA ALA A 28 -0.08 2.52 -4.29
C ALA A 28 -0.50 1.28 -3.47
N ARG A 29 -0.96 0.21 -4.14
CA ARG A 29 -1.29 -1.04 -3.46
C ARG A 29 -0.06 -1.82 -2.99
N CYS A 30 1.04 -1.84 -3.76
CA CYS A 30 2.31 -2.40 -3.29
C CYS A 30 2.83 -1.66 -2.05
N GLN A 31 2.71 -0.34 -2.02
CA GLN A 31 3.08 0.49 -0.86
C GLN A 31 2.25 0.17 0.37
N LEU A 32 0.93 0.01 0.20
CA LEU A 32 0.05 -0.40 1.30
C LEU A 32 0.32 -1.84 1.76
N ALA A 33 0.59 -2.76 0.84
CA ALA A 33 0.96 -4.13 1.18
C ALA A 33 2.30 -4.18 1.95
N LEU A 34 3.28 -3.35 1.57
CA LEU A 34 4.54 -3.21 2.31
C LEU A 34 4.35 -2.52 3.67
N ALA A 35 3.48 -1.52 3.76
CA ALA A 35 3.14 -0.91 5.04
C ALA A 35 2.40 -1.91 5.94
N ASP A 36 1.53 -2.76 5.39
CA ASP A 36 0.90 -3.85 6.12
C ASP A 36 1.92 -4.93 6.52
N GLU A 37 2.90 -5.22 5.67
CA GLU A 37 4.00 -6.14 6.01
C GLU A 37 4.90 -5.56 7.12
N GLN A 38 5.24 -4.27 7.04
CA GLN A 38 6.14 -3.61 7.99
C GLN A 38 5.45 -3.24 9.31
N PHE A 39 4.17 -2.87 9.27
CA PHE A 39 3.44 -2.27 10.39
C PHE A 39 2.12 -2.99 10.73
N GLY A 40 1.57 -3.79 9.82
CA GLY A 40 0.22 -4.39 9.92
C GLY A 40 0.16 -5.86 10.35
N ASN A 41 1.21 -6.67 10.12
CA ASN A 41 1.49 -7.97 10.74
C ASN A 41 2.66 -8.67 10.01
N THR A 42 3.85 -8.84 10.62
CA THR A 42 4.83 -9.85 10.15
C THR A 42 5.52 -10.65 11.26
N PRO A 43 5.98 -11.89 10.95
CA PRO A 43 6.88 -12.67 11.80
C PRO A 43 8.19 -11.97 12.15
N ALA A 44 8.67 -11.04 11.30
CA ALA A 44 9.92 -10.32 11.53
C ALA A 44 9.80 -9.22 12.61
N SER A 45 8.66 -8.53 12.70
CA SER A 45 8.43 -7.47 13.69
C SER A 45 7.92 -8.01 15.03
N SER A 46 7.26 -9.17 15.05
CA SER A 46 6.66 -9.75 16.27
C SER A 46 7.47 -10.89 16.89
N MET A 47 8.14 -11.73 16.11
CA MET A 47 8.80 -12.93 16.63
C MET A 47 10.19 -12.62 17.17
N HIS A 48 10.93 -11.69 16.56
CA HIS A 48 12.18 -11.16 17.14
C HIS A 48 11.88 -10.37 18.41
N GLU A 49 10.84 -9.55 18.42
CA GLU A 49 10.44 -8.76 19.59
C GLU A 49 9.87 -9.65 20.70
N PHE A 50 9.06 -10.66 20.38
CA PHE A 50 8.64 -11.71 21.31
C PHE A 50 9.84 -12.51 21.82
N GLN A 51 10.77 -12.89 20.92
CA GLN A 51 11.98 -13.60 21.31
C GLN A 51 12.83 -12.77 22.28
N GLN A 52 13.01 -11.47 22.02
CA GLN A 52 13.84 -10.57 22.83
C GLN A 52 13.15 -10.11 24.13
N LYS A 53 11.86 -9.80 24.09
CA LYS A 53 11.14 -9.16 25.20
C LYS A 53 10.34 -10.15 26.06
N VAL A 54 10.07 -11.37 25.59
CA VAL A 54 9.24 -12.35 26.31
C VAL A 54 9.93 -13.71 26.42
N PHE A 55 10.34 -14.32 25.31
CA PHE A 55 10.89 -15.68 25.30
C PHE A 55 12.29 -15.78 25.92
N LEU A 56 13.23 -14.89 25.58
CA LEU A 56 14.57 -14.86 26.15
C LEU A 56 14.54 -14.50 27.64
N PRO A 57 13.77 -13.50 28.10
CA PRO A 57 13.59 -13.24 29.53
C PRO A 57 12.92 -14.40 30.28
N ALA A 58 11.90 -15.04 29.69
CA ALA A 58 11.27 -16.23 30.28
C ALA A 58 12.25 -17.40 30.39
N GLY A 59 13.05 -17.65 29.35
CA GLY A 59 14.12 -18.65 29.37
C GLY A 59 15.16 -18.35 30.45
N ARG A 60 15.64 -17.09 30.53
CA ARG A 60 16.58 -16.64 31.57
C ARG A 60 16.02 -16.80 32.98
N TYR A 61 14.74 -16.50 33.20
CA TYR A 61 14.07 -16.72 34.49
C TYR A 61 14.01 -18.21 34.85
N VAL A 62 13.61 -19.07 33.92
CA VAL A 62 13.55 -20.54 34.16
C VAL A 62 14.94 -21.10 34.47
N PHE A 63 15.98 -20.71 33.71
CA PHE A 63 17.35 -21.14 34.01
C PHE A 63 17.86 -20.61 35.35
N GLN A 64 17.53 -19.37 35.72
CA GLN A 64 17.94 -18.82 37.01
C GLN A 64 17.24 -19.53 38.20
N ARG A 65 15.98 -19.93 38.06
CA ARG A 65 15.30 -20.75 39.08
C ARG A 65 15.95 -22.12 39.26
N GLU A 66 16.41 -22.73 38.19
CA GLU A 66 17.13 -24.01 38.24
C GLU A 66 18.50 -23.85 38.92
N ILE A 67 19.20 -22.73 38.68
CA ILE A 67 20.44 -22.39 39.39
C ILE A 67 20.18 -22.16 40.87
N ASP A 68 19.16 -21.38 41.24
CA ASP A 68 18.79 -21.14 42.64
C ASP A 68 18.46 -22.46 43.34
N ARG A 69 17.77 -23.38 42.64
CA ARG A 69 17.47 -24.72 43.14
C ARG A 69 18.72 -25.57 43.35
N ALA A 70 19.62 -25.60 42.36
CA ALA A 70 20.86 -26.36 42.43
C ALA A 70 21.81 -25.83 43.52
N GLN A 71 21.89 -24.50 43.69
CA GLN A 71 22.68 -23.87 44.76
C GLN A 71 22.13 -24.23 46.14
N LEU A 72 20.81 -24.13 46.34
CA LEU A 72 20.18 -24.53 47.59
C LEU A 72 20.34 -26.03 47.85
N GLU A 73 20.24 -26.86 46.81
CA GLU A 73 20.47 -28.30 46.91
C GLU A 73 21.91 -28.62 47.31
N GLU A 74 22.90 -27.95 46.73
CA GLU A 74 24.31 -28.09 47.10
C GLU A 74 24.60 -27.61 48.53
N GLU A 75 24.04 -26.48 48.93
CA GLU A 75 24.14 -25.96 50.30
C GLU A 75 23.53 -26.93 51.32
N LEU A 76 22.31 -27.41 51.06
CA LEU A 76 21.64 -28.36 51.94
C LEU A 76 22.34 -29.72 51.93
N GLN A 77 22.86 -30.18 50.80
CA GLN A 77 23.62 -31.43 50.71
C GLN A 77 24.95 -31.34 51.50
N LYS A 78 25.59 -30.16 51.53
CA LYS A 78 26.77 -29.90 52.37
C LYS A 78 26.41 -29.83 53.86
N GLN A 79 25.26 -29.26 54.21
CA GLN A 79 24.78 -29.18 55.59
C GLN A 79 24.28 -30.54 56.12
N TYR A 80 23.77 -31.40 55.22
CA TYR A 80 23.15 -32.68 55.55
C TYR A 80 23.75 -33.82 54.71
N PRO A 81 25.07 -34.10 54.80
CA PRO A 81 25.77 -35.02 53.91
C PRO A 81 25.30 -36.47 54.00
N GLN A 82 24.68 -36.85 55.12
CA GLN A 82 24.12 -38.18 55.36
C GLN A 82 22.76 -38.43 54.68
N TYR A 83 22.10 -37.41 54.14
CA TYR A 83 20.83 -37.52 53.44
C TYR A 83 21.01 -37.23 51.95
N ASN A 84 20.22 -37.88 51.09
CA ASN A 84 20.13 -37.51 49.68
C ASN A 84 19.11 -36.37 49.56
N VAL A 85 19.60 -35.13 49.57
CA VAL A 85 18.75 -33.95 49.55
C VAL A 85 18.35 -33.67 48.11
N ARG A 86 17.04 -33.58 47.85
CA ARG A 86 16.49 -33.13 46.58
C ARG A 86 15.58 -31.95 46.81
N VAL A 87 15.94 -30.80 46.24
CA VAL A 87 15.15 -29.58 46.38
C VAL A 87 14.09 -29.57 45.28
N VAL A 88 12.81 -29.55 45.67
CA VAL A 88 11.68 -29.55 44.73
C VAL A 88 11.33 -28.12 44.31
N ASP A 89 11.58 -27.15 45.19
CA ASP A 89 11.35 -25.73 44.94
C ASP A 89 12.30 -24.88 45.79
N ALA A 90 12.84 -23.80 45.23
CA ALA A 90 13.71 -22.86 45.93
C ALA A 90 13.06 -21.47 46.01
N PRO A 91 13.17 -20.76 47.15
CA PRO A 91 12.70 -19.39 47.26
C PRO A 91 13.43 -18.52 46.25
N MET A 92 12.69 -17.66 45.55
CA MET A 92 13.28 -16.82 44.49
C MET A 92 14.30 -15.86 45.07
N THR A 93 15.53 -15.95 44.57
CA THR A 93 16.59 -14.97 44.82
C THR A 93 16.22 -13.62 44.19
N GLU A 94 16.95 -12.57 44.57
CA GLU A 94 16.80 -11.24 43.97
C GLU A 94 17.05 -11.27 42.45
N ALA A 95 18.00 -12.10 41.99
CA ALA A 95 18.27 -12.33 40.57
C ALA A 95 17.05 -12.97 39.87
N SER A 96 16.44 -14.00 40.46
CA SER A 96 15.20 -14.61 39.92
C SER A 96 14.03 -13.62 39.89
N ARG A 97 13.88 -12.77 40.91
CA ARG A 97 12.84 -11.72 40.94
C ARG A 97 13.02 -10.69 39.85
N GLN A 98 14.26 -10.25 39.61
CA GLN A 98 14.56 -9.28 38.55
C GLN A 98 14.23 -9.86 37.16
N LYS A 99 14.54 -11.14 36.91
CA LYS A 99 14.20 -11.82 35.64
C LYS A 99 12.70 -12.05 35.46
N LEU A 100 11.98 -12.32 36.55
CA LEU A 100 10.52 -12.38 36.52
C LEU A 100 9.89 -11.01 36.21
N GLN A 101 10.40 -9.93 36.78
CA GLN A 101 9.92 -8.57 36.48
C GLN A 101 10.22 -8.14 35.04
N GLU A 102 11.40 -8.49 34.49
CA GLU A 102 11.73 -8.30 33.07
C GLU A 102 10.73 -9.02 32.16
N PHE A 103 10.39 -10.27 32.48
CA PHE A 103 9.39 -11.05 31.74
C PHE A 103 7.98 -10.42 31.82
N LEU A 104 7.51 -10.10 33.04
CA LEU A 104 6.18 -9.54 33.25
C LEU A 104 6.03 -8.15 32.61
N GLY A 105 7.08 -7.33 32.62
CA GLY A 105 7.11 -6.04 31.93
C GLY A 105 6.95 -6.17 30.41
N GLY A 106 7.59 -7.18 29.81
CA GLY A 106 7.42 -7.51 28.39
C GLY A 106 6.00 -7.93 28.01
N VAL A 107 5.33 -8.67 28.89
CA VAL A 107 3.95 -9.16 28.70
C VAL A 107 2.92 -8.02 28.77
N VAL A 108 3.08 -7.07 29.69
CA VAL A 108 2.17 -5.91 29.83
C VAL A 108 2.30 -4.96 28.65
N GLY A 109 3.52 -4.70 28.16
CA GLY A 109 3.74 -3.89 26.95
C GLY A 109 3.10 -4.49 25.70
N MET A 110 3.12 -5.83 25.58
CA MET A 110 2.51 -6.53 24.44
C MET A 110 1.00 -6.32 24.31
N LYS A 111 0.24 -6.19 25.41
CA LYS A 111 -1.22 -6.02 25.33
C LYS A 111 -1.61 -4.66 24.73
N ALA A 112 -0.99 -3.58 25.22
CA ALA A 112 -1.23 -2.23 24.71
C ALA A 112 -0.75 -2.10 23.25
N ASP A 113 0.38 -2.72 22.94
CA ASP A 113 0.90 -2.82 21.58
C ASP A 113 -0.05 -3.59 20.66
N VAL A 114 -0.61 -4.73 21.08
CA VAL A 114 -1.57 -5.52 20.30
C VAL A 114 -2.87 -4.75 20.03
N GLU A 115 -3.37 -3.98 21.01
CA GLU A 115 -4.56 -3.13 20.84
C GLU A 115 -4.29 -1.97 19.85
N GLN A 116 -3.16 -1.29 19.94
CA GLN A 116 -2.76 -0.25 18.99
C GLN A 116 -2.46 -0.82 17.59
N ARG A 117 -1.89 -2.03 17.50
CA ARG A 117 -1.61 -2.75 16.25
C ARG A 117 -2.89 -3.22 15.55
N ALA A 118 -3.90 -3.69 16.30
CA ALA A 118 -5.20 -4.03 15.73
C ALA A 118 -5.91 -2.81 15.13
N VAL A 119 -5.73 -1.63 15.74
CA VAL A 119 -6.20 -0.36 15.20
C VAL A 119 -5.43 -0.02 13.92
N VAL A 120 -4.10 -0.01 13.92
CA VAL A 120 -3.28 0.30 12.72
C VAL A 120 -3.55 -0.66 11.55
N SER A 121 -3.62 -1.97 11.81
CA SER A 121 -3.98 -2.99 10.81
C SER A 121 -5.41 -2.79 10.29
N GLY A 122 -6.35 -2.41 11.17
CA GLY A 122 -7.71 -2.01 10.77
C GLY A 122 -7.72 -0.77 9.88
N LEU A 123 -6.93 0.24 10.20
CA LEU A 123 -6.80 1.50 9.45
C LEU A 123 -6.14 1.27 8.07
N LEU A 124 -5.08 0.45 7.97
CA LEU A 124 -4.47 0.05 6.70
C LEU A 124 -5.44 -0.74 5.81
N ALA A 125 -6.34 -1.53 6.39
CA ALA A 125 -7.39 -2.19 5.62
C ALA A 125 -8.34 -1.19 4.94
N TYR A 126 -8.65 -0.05 5.59
CA TYR A 126 -9.43 1.03 4.95
C TYR A 126 -8.66 1.72 3.83
N ALA A 127 -7.35 1.92 4.00
CA ALA A 127 -6.50 2.46 2.95
C ALA A 127 -6.47 1.57 1.69
N ASP A 128 -6.34 0.24 1.86
CA ASP A 128 -6.39 -0.70 0.73
C ASP A 128 -7.77 -0.69 0.08
N MET A 129 -8.86 -0.60 0.86
CA MET A 129 -10.21 -0.45 0.32
C MET A 129 -10.35 0.78 -0.58
N ALA A 130 -9.83 1.94 -0.18
CA ALA A 130 -9.85 3.15 -0.99
C ALA A 130 -9.06 3.00 -2.30
N GLN A 131 -7.92 2.30 -2.29
CA GLN A 131 -7.18 2.03 -3.52
C GLN A 131 -7.91 1.07 -4.45
N ILE A 132 -8.60 0.07 -3.90
CA ILE A 132 -9.37 -0.87 -4.69
C ILE A 132 -10.57 -0.16 -5.32
N ASP A 133 -11.23 0.79 -4.63
CA ASP A 133 -12.27 1.62 -5.23
C ASP A 133 -11.73 2.43 -6.43
N ARG A 134 -10.52 3.01 -6.31
CA ARG A 134 -9.85 3.71 -7.43
C ARG A 134 -9.52 2.76 -8.59
N MET A 135 -9.20 1.48 -8.31
CA MET A 135 -9.02 0.45 -9.35
C MET A 135 -10.32 0.08 -10.04
N ALA A 136 -11.41 -0.07 -9.29
CA ALA A 136 -12.74 -0.32 -9.85
C ALA A 136 -13.18 0.84 -10.75
N GLU A 137 -12.94 2.08 -10.31
CA GLU A 137 -13.20 3.28 -11.11
C GLU A 137 -12.37 3.32 -12.40
N PHE A 138 -11.09 2.93 -12.33
CA PHE A 138 -10.25 2.79 -13.52
C PHE A 138 -10.82 1.75 -14.50
N TRP A 139 -11.26 0.60 -14.00
CA TRP A 139 -11.92 -0.41 -14.82
C TRP A 139 -13.16 0.14 -15.50
N GLN A 140 -14.08 0.74 -14.74
CA GLN A 140 -15.33 1.29 -15.26
C GLN A 140 -15.12 2.38 -16.31
N ASN A 141 -14.22 3.32 -16.03
CA ASN A 141 -14.04 4.51 -16.86
C ASN A 141 -13.12 4.29 -18.06
N VAL A 142 -12.25 3.28 -18.01
CA VAL A 142 -11.23 3.05 -19.04
C VAL A 142 -11.41 1.71 -19.72
N LEU A 143 -11.22 0.61 -18.98
CA LEU A 143 -11.11 -0.73 -19.57
C LEU A 143 -12.47 -1.27 -20.03
N LEU A 144 -13.54 -1.00 -19.29
CA LEU A 144 -14.89 -1.45 -19.63
C LEU A 144 -15.40 -0.79 -20.92
N THR A 145 -15.14 0.51 -21.08
CA THR A 145 -15.49 1.24 -22.31
C THR A 145 -14.77 0.65 -23.52
N LEU A 146 -13.51 0.21 -23.35
CA LEU A 146 -12.77 -0.47 -24.41
C LEU A 146 -13.36 -1.86 -24.70
N ALA A 147 -13.64 -2.65 -23.67
CA ALA A 147 -14.25 -3.97 -23.79
C ALA A 147 -15.60 -3.91 -24.53
N MET A 148 -16.44 -2.92 -24.19
CA MET A 148 -17.72 -2.70 -24.86
C MET A 148 -17.58 -2.38 -26.36
N ARG A 149 -16.49 -1.71 -26.76
CA ARG A 149 -16.22 -1.37 -28.16
C ARG A 149 -15.64 -2.54 -28.95
N CYS A 150 -14.88 -3.40 -28.28
CA CYS A 150 -14.19 -4.53 -28.89
C CYS A 150 -14.99 -5.84 -28.82
N GLY A 151 -16.06 -5.87 -28.02
CA GLY A 151 -16.90 -7.06 -27.85
C GLY A 151 -17.59 -7.48 -29.15
N GLY A 152 -17.69 -8.79 -29.34
CA GLY A 152 -18.41 -9.44 -30.41
C GLY A 152 -19.93 -9.25 -30.30
N PRO A 153 -20.70 -9.88 -31.21
CA PRO A 153 -22.14 -9.69 -31.30
C PRO A 153 -22.87 -10.08 -30.00
N ALA A 154 -24.04 -9.48 -29.76
CA ALA A 154 -24.88 -9.85 -28.64
C ALA A 154 -25.30 -11.32 -28.75
N ALA A 155 -25.05 -12.10 -27.69
CA ALA A 155 -25.36 -13.51 -27.66
C ALA A 155 -26.87 -13.73 -27.44
N ALA A 156 -27.46 -14.61 -28.25
CA ALA A 156 -28.86 -15.02 -28.10
C ALA A 156 -29.09 -15.99 -26.92
N LYS A 157 -28.02 -16.60 -26.42
CA LYS A 157 -28.00 -17.59 -25.35
C LYS A 157 -27.00 -17.17 -24.26
N PRO A 158 -27.13 -17.72 -23.04
CA PRO A 158 -26.13 -17.53 -22.00
C PRO A 158 -24.73 -17.85 -22.52
N VAL A 159 -23.77 -16.95 -22.28
CA VAL A 159 -22.36 -17.17 -22.63
C VAL A 159 -21.60 -17.73 -21.42
N VAL A 160 -21.96 -17.23 -20.22
CA VAL A 160 -21.43 -17.71 -18.96
C VAL A 160 -22.54 -17.94 -17.93
N GLU A 161 -22.29 -18.86 -17.02
CA GLU A 161 -23.09 -19.07 -15.81
C GLU A 161 -22.30 -18.69 -14.57
N VAL A 162 -23.02 -18.23 -13.54
CA VAL A 162 -22.42 -17.76 -12.30
C VAL A 162 -23.03 -18.48 -11.12
N GLU A 163 -22.18 -19.09 -10.32
CA GLU A 163 -22.54 -19.78 -9.09
C GLU A 163 -21.80 -19.17 -7.90
N GLY A 164 -22.40 -19.23 -6.71
CA GLY A 164 -21.76 -18.84 -5.45
C GLY A 164 -21.16 -20.05 -4.76
N VAL A 165 -19.86 -20.01 -4.48
CA VAL A 165 -19.18 -21.02 -3.68
C VAL A 165 -19.09 -20.53 -2.23
N TRP A 166 -19.74 -21.25 -1.33
CA TRP A 166 -19.82 -20.92 0.10
C TRP A 166 -18.91 -21.83 0.90
N ASN A 167 -18.12 -21.25 1.82
CA ASN A 167 -17.25 -22.00 2.71
C ASN A 167 -17.72 -21.85 4.16
N VAL A 168 -17.61 -22.94 4.92
CA VAL A 168 -17.76 -22.94 6.37
C VAL A 168 -16.48 -22.38 6.97
N ARG A 169 -16.56 -21.23 7.64
CA ARG A 169 -15.38 -20.60 8.27
C ARG A 169 -15.09 -21.18 9.66
N SER A 170 -16.14 -21.62 10.34
CA SER A 170 -16.09 -22.20 11.68
C SER A 170 -17.18 -23.25 11.80
N SER A 171 -16.78 -24.50 12.04
CA SER A 171 -17.71 -25.61 12.24
C SER A 171 -18.49 -25.48 13.55
N SER A 172 -17.91 -24.82 14.56
CA SER A 172 -18.58 -24.55 15.84
C SER A 172 -19.66 -23.48 15.73
N ASP A 173 -19.45 -22.47 14.88
CA ASP A 173 -20.33 -21.28 14.83
C ASP A 173 -21.36 -21.35 13.70
N LYS A 174 -21.40 -22.47 12.95
CA LYS A 174 -22.28 -22.68 11.77
C LYS A 174 -22.23 -21.52 10.76
N PHE A 175 -21.09 -20.83 10.70
CA PHE A 175 -20.94 -19.63 9.90
C PHE A 175 -20.51 -19.98 8.48
N GLN A 176 -21.33 -19.60 7.50
CA GLN A 176 -21.01 -19.69 6.09
C GLN A 176 -20.70 -18.31 5.51
N LYS A 177 -19.67 -18.30 4.66
CA LYS A 177 -19.21 -17.11 3.94
C LYS A 177 -19.10 -17.43 2.47
N LEU A 178 -19.55 -16.49 1.63
CA LEU A 178 -19.24 -16.54 0.21
C LEU A 178 -17.73 -16.44 0.00
N ASN A 179 -17.14 -17.50 -0.53
CA ASN A 179 -15.71 -17.59 -0.77
C ASN A 179 -15.32 -17.04 -2.15
N ASN A 180 -16.07 -17.41 -3.19
CA ASN A 180 -15.88 -16.95 -4.56
C ASN A 180 -17.15 -17.10 -5.40
N PHE A 181 -17.18 -16.34 -6.48
CA PHE A 181 -18.05 -16.58 -7.63
C PHE A 181 -17.34 -17.56 -8.56
N LYS A 182 -18.01 -18.64 -8.92
CA LYS A 182 -17.58 -19.54 -9.98
C LYS A 182 -18.27 -19.07 -11.26
N VAL A 183 -17.48 -18.65 -12.24
CA VAL A 183 -17.97 -18.24 -13.57
C VAL A 183 -17.57 -19.30 -14.58
N GLU A 184 -18.55 -19.95 -15.21
CA GLU A 184 -18.33 -21.07 -16.12
C GLU A 184 -18.73 -20.70 -17.55
N ASN A 185 -17.89 -21.03 -18.53
CA ASN A 185 -18.22 -20.83 -19.95
C ASN A 185 -19.17 -21.91 -20.45
N VAL A 186 -20.39 -21.49 -20.78
CA VAL A 186 -21.47 -22.35 -21.28
C VAL A 186 -21.83 -22.05 -22.73
N SER A 187 -21.04 -21.23 -23.41
CA SER A 187 -21.34 -20.77 -24.78
C SER A 187 -21.23 -21.87 -25.84
N GLY A 188 -20.59 -23.00 -25.51
CA GLY A 188 -20.29 -24.09 -26.44
C GLY A 188 -19.07 -23.84 -27.33
N GLN A 189 -18.35 -22.74 -27.13
CA GLN A 189 -17.08 -22.42 -27.82
C GLN A 189 -16.11 -21.68 -26.89
N ASP A 190 -14.83 -21.66 -27.23
CA ASP A 190 -13.82 -20.92 -26.49
C ASP A 190 -14.07 -19.41 -26.63
N LEU A 191 -13.93 -18.68 -25.52
CA LEU A 191 -14.02 -17.22 -25.51
C LEU A 191 -12.61 -16.64 -25.41
N THR A 192 -12.26 -15.77 -26.36
CA THR A 192 -10.97 -15.05 -26.34
C THR A 192 -11.17 -13.61 -25.91
N HIS A 193 -10.14 -13.08 -25.24
CA HIS A 193 -10.12 -11.71 -24.73
C HIS A 193 -11.35 -11.34 -23.89
N ALA A 194 -11.82 -12.29 -23.09
CA ALA A 194 -13.04 -12.16 -22.30
C ALA A 194 -12.84 -11.18 -21.13
N VAL A 195 -13.60 -10.09 -21.15
CA VAL A 195 -13.74 -9.16 -20.02
C VAL A 195 -15.05 -9.46 -19.32
N ILE A 196 -14.99 -9.77 -18.03
CA ILE A 196 -16.17 -10.09 -17.21
C ILE A 196 -16.35 -9.02 -16.15
N GLU A 197 -17.57 -8.50 -16.06
CA GLU A 197 -18.07 -7.70 -14.96
C GLU A 197 -19.05 -8.53 -14.12
N LEU A 198 -18.82 -8.63 -12.81
CA LEU A 198 -19.82 -9.14 -11.86
C LEU A 198 -20.18 -8.04 -10.86
N VAL A 199 -21.45 -7.64 -10.84
CA VAL A 199 -21.99 -6.73 -9.83
C VAL A 199 -22.85 -7.53 -8.86
N ALA A 200 -22.32 -7.77 -7.67
CA ALA A 200 -23.03 -8.41 -6.57
C ALA A 200 -23.82 -7.37 -5.76
N ARG A 201 -25.05 -7.72 -5.38
CA ARG A 201 -25.91 -6.95 -4.48
C ARG A 201 -26.48 -7.86 -3.39
N ASN A 202 -26.24 -7.55 -2.12
CA ASN A 202 -26.80 -8.32 -1.01
C ASN A 202 -28.24 -7.89 -0.68
N GLU A 203 -28.85 -8.59 0.27
CA GLU A 203 -30.21 -8.32 0.76
C GLU A 203 -30.42 -6.94 1.39
N TRP A 204 -29.34 -6.24 1.77
CA TRP A 204 -29.40 -4.87 2.29
C TRP A 204 -29.15 -3.80 1.20
N GLY A 205 -29.00 -4.21 -0.07
CA GLY A 205 -28.83 -3.31 -1.21
C GLY A 205 -27.40 -2.81 -1.41
N GLU A 206 -26.42 -3.29 -0.65
CA GLU A 206 -25.02 -2.95 -0.80
C GLU A 206 -24.45 -3.62 -2.05
N LYS A 207 -23.59 -2.91 -2.78
CA LYS A 207 -23.07 -3.34 -4.09
C LYS A 207 -21.55 -3.45 -4.10
N ALA A 208 -21.03 -4.44 -4.81
CA ALA A 208 -19.63 -4.51 -5.22
C ALA A 208 -19.57 -4.98 -6.65
N ALA A 209 -18.69 -4.35 -7.41
CA ALA A 209 -18.39 -4.73 -8.77
C ALA A 209 -17.03 -5.42 -8.83
N HIS A 210 -16.93 -6.37 -9.73
CA HIS A 210 -15.73 -7.15 -10.03
C HIS A 210 -15.44 -7.07 -11.49
N TYR A 211 -14.16 -6.92 -11.80
CA TYR A 211 -13.68 -6.84 -13.15
C TYR A 211 -12.53 -7.83 -13.31
N VAL A 212 -12.58 -8.63 -14.36
CA VAL A 212 -11.48 -9.53 -14.74
C VAL A 212 -11.35 -9.54 -16.26
N TYR A 213 -10.10 -9.63 -16.72
CA TYR A 213 -9.78 -9.93 -18.10
C TYR A 213 -9.13 -11.30 -18.17
N LEU A 214 -9.60 -12.12 -19.10
CA LEU A 214 -9.10 -13.45 -19.39
C LEU A 214 -8.66 -13.50 -20.85
N PRO A 215 -7.39 -13.84 -21.15
CA PRO A 215 -6.94 -13.96 -22.53
C PRO A 215 -7.72 -15.03 -23.30
N LYS A 216 -8.08 -16.10 -22.60
CA LYS A 216 -8.87 -17.22 -23.08
C LYS A 216 -9.69 -17.78 -21.92
N LEU A 217 -10.91 -18.22 -22.19
CA LEU A 217 -11.77 -18.99 -21.31
C LEU A 217 -12.34 -20.17 -22.11
N GLU A 218 -11.86 -21.38 -21.82
CA GLU A 218 -12.20 -22.57 -22.58
C GLU A 218 -13.63 -23.04 -22.32
N VAL A 219 -14.18 -23.86 -23.22
CA VAL A 219 -15.52 -24.46 -23.00
C VAL A 219 -15.53 -25.26 -21.70
N ALA A 220 -16.55 -25.04 -20.88
CA ALA A 220 -16.72 -25.64 -19.55
C ALA A 220 -15.58 -25.31 -18.54
N GLU A 221 -14.67 -24.40 -18.89
CA GLU A 221 -13.73 -23.86 -17.91
C GLU A 221 -14.47 -22.98 -16.92
N ALA A 222 -14.14 -23.15 -15.65
CA ALA A 222 -14.68 -22.36 -14.56
C ALA A 222 -13.60 -21.51 -13.89
N VAL A 223 -13.80 -20.20 -13.89
CA VAL A 223 -12.92 -19.23 -13.24
C VAL A 223 -13.49 -18.84 -11.88
N ARG A 224 -12.63 -18.81 -10.87
CA ARG A 224 -12.99 -18.40 -9.51
C ARG A 224 -12.67 -16.93 -9.31
N LEU A 225 -13.69 -16.12 -9.12
CA LEU A 225 -13.58 -14.70 -8.84
C LEU A 225 -13.89 -14.47 -7.36
N VAL A 226 -12.88 -14.04 -6.61
CA VAL A 226 -13.03 -13.75 -5.16
C VAL A 226 -13.86 -12.47 -4.98
N PRO A 227 -14.78 -12.39 -4.00
CA PRO A 227 -15.59 -11.20 -3.73
C PRO A 227 -14.73 -9.99 -3.36
N HIS A 228 -15.28 -8.81 -3.59
CA HIS A 228 -14.47 -7.60 -3.70
C HIS A 228 -13.85 -7.38 -2.35
N PHE A 229 -12.58 -7.00 -2.30
CA PHE A 229 -11.92 -6.94 -1.01
C PHE A 229 -12.65 -5.98 -0.05
N ARG A 230 -13.26 -4.91 -0.59
CA ARG A 230 -14.19 -4.04 0.16
C ARG A 230 -15.36 -4.82 0.77
N TRP A 231 -15.98 -5.72 0.03
CA TRP A 231 -17.10 -6.55 0.50
C TRP A 231 -16.65 -7.54 1.58
N ASN A 232 -15.47 -8.16 1.40
CA ASN A 232 -14.87 -9.09 2.35
C ASN A 232 -14.42 -8.37 3.65
N ARG A 233 -13.74 -7.22 3.53
CA ARG A 233 -13.23 -6.43 4.66
C ARG A 233 -14.32 -5.68 5.42
N ARG A 234 -15.38 -5.24 4.73
CA ARG A 234 -16.61 -4.74 5.37
C ARG A 234 -17.48 -5.84 5.98
N ARG A 235 -17.02 -7.09 5.90
CA ARG A 235 -17.74 -8.29 6.35
C ARG A 235 -19.16 -8.38 5.81
N LEU A 236 -19.48 -7.74 4.69
CA LEU A 236 -20.82 -7.80 4.08
C LEU A 236 -21.11 -9.18 3.46
N ASP A 237 -20.20 -10.13 3.68
CA ASP A 237 -20.20 -11.53 3.28
C ASP A 237 -21.00 -12.43 4.23
N PHE A 238 -21.50 -11.91 5.36
CA PHE A 238 -22.46 -12.63 6.22
C PHE A 238 -23.88 -12.75 5.65
N THR A 239 -24.12 -12.28 4.42
CA THR A 239 -25.43 -12.33 3.77
C THR A 239 -25.90 -13.75 3.44
N ASN A 240 -27.21 -13.97 3.49
CA ASN A 240 -27.82 -15.25 3.10
C ASN A 240 -28.31 -15.25 1.66
N THR A 241 -28.57 -14.08 1.09
CA THR A 241 -29.09 -13.95 -0.28
C THR A 241 -28.38 -12.82 -1.02
N MET A 242 -28.10 -13.07 -2.30
CA MET A 242 -27.39 -12.10 -3.13
C MET A 242 -27.83 -12.17 -4.57
N THR A 243 -28.12 -11.02 -5.16
CA THR A 243 -28.34 -10.90 -6.60
C THR A 243 -27.03 -10.54 -7.27
N VAL A 244 -26.58 -11.36 -8.21
CA VAL A 244 -25.39 -11.10 -9.02
C VAL A 244 -25.82 -10.74 -10.42
N THR A 245 -25.34 -9.61 -10.92
CA THR A 245 -25.48 -9.20 -12.32
C THR A 245 -24.16 -9.47 -13.02
N CYS A 246 -24.18 -10.31 -14.06
CA CYS A 246 -23.02 -10.67 -14.86
C CYS A 246 -23.11 -10.07 -16.25
N SER A 247 -22.03 -9.43 -16.66
CA SER A 247 -21.80 -8.97 -18.03
C SER A 247 -20.46 -9.52 -18.51
N ILE A 248 -20.37 -9.90 -19.78
CA ILE A 248 -19.16 -10.38 -20.44
C ILE A 248 -19.07 -9.80 -21.85
N TRP A 249 -17.87 -9.37 -22.23
CA TRP A 249 -17.50 -8.95 -23.57
C TRP A 249 -16.33 -9.81 -24.03
N SER A 250 -16.49 -10.54 -25.12
CA SER A 250 -15.46 -11.37 -25.75
C SER A 250 -15.56 -11.25 -27.26
N ASP A 251 -14.55 -11.68 -28.01
CA ASP A 251 -14.58 -11.59 -29.47
C ASP A 251 -15.74 -12.38 -30.09
N GLN A 252 -16.08 -13.53 -29.48
CA GLN A 252 -17.10 -14.46 -29.98
C GLN A 252 -18.51 -14.07 -29.56
N GLY A 253 -18.67 -13.24 -28.52
CA GLY A 253 -19.98 -12.85 -28.06
C GLY A 253 -19.99 -11.94 -26.84
N THR A 254 -21.08 -11.19 -26.73
CA THR A 254 -21.34 -10.27 -25.63
C THR A 254 -22.64 -10.64 -24.93
N MET A 255 -22.63 -10.67 -23.60
CA MET A 255 -23.83 -10.84 -22.78
C MET A 255 -23.82 -9.77 -21.69
N VAL A 256 -24.90 -9.00 -21.55
CA VAL A 256 -24.95 -7.86 -20.62
C VAL A 256 -26.09 -8.05 -19.64
N GLY A 257 -25.80 -7.84 -18.35
CA GLY A 257 -26.83 -7.69 -17.33
C GLY A 257 -27.58 -8.97 -16.94
N ARG A 258 -27.01 -10.17 -17.17
CA ARG A 258 -27.64 -11.43 -16.75
C ARG A 258 -27.70 -11.49 -15.23
N GLN A 259 -28.87 -11.68 -14.67
CA GLN A 259 -29.03 -11.79 -13.23
C GLN A 259 -29.08 -13.25 -12.77
N ALA A 260 -28.44 -13.53 -11.64
CA ALA A 260 -28.51 -14.78 -10.91
C ALA A 260 -28.76 -14.49 -9.43
N GLU A 261 -29.67 -15.24 -8.80
CA GLU A 261 -29.87 -15.20 -7.36
C GLU A 261 -29.04 -16.31 -6.72
N LEU A 262 -28.15 -15.93 -5.80
CA LEU A 262 -27.30 -16.85 -5.05
C LEU A 262 -27.82 -16.94 -3.62
N LYS A 263 -28.05 -18.16 -3.14
CA LYS A 263 -28.52 -18.45 -1.79
C LYS A 263 -27.47 -19.22 -1.02
N ASN A 264 -27.24 -18.82 0.21
CA ASN A 264 -26.40 -19.55 1.15
C ASN A 264 -27.08 -20.91 1.46
N PRO A 265 -26.40 -22.05 1.20
CA PRO A 265 -27.00 -23.37 1.41
C PRO A 265 -27.22 -23.70 2.89
N ALA A 266 -26.50 -23.05 3.81
CA ALA A 266 -26.82 -23.08 5.24
C ALA A 266 -26.89 -21.63 5.78
N PRO A 267 -28.09 -21.05 5.81
CA PRO A 267 -28.28 -19.65 6.21
C PRO A 267 -27.67 -19.35 7.58
N ASN A 268 -26.93 -18.24 7.64
CA ASN A 268 -26.41 -17.66 8.86
C ASN A 268 -27.56 -17.28 9.80
N PRO A 269 -27.43 -17.51 11.12
CA PRO A 269 -28.51 -17.35 12.10
C PRO A 269 -28.90 -15.89 12.39
N ASP A 270 -27.94 -14.96 12.42
CA ASP A 270 -28.21 -13.53 12.70
C ASP A 270 -27.31 -12.59 11.88
N PRO A 271 -27.47 -12.56 10.55
CA PRO A 271 -26.66 -11.69 9.70
C PRO A 271 -26.95 -10.19 9.94
N ALA A 272 -28.16 -9.85 10.40
CA ALA A 272 -28.56 -8.47 10.65
C ALA A 272 -27.90 -7.89 11.92
N GLY A 273 -27.82 -8.68 13.00
CA GLY A 273 -27.11 -8.28 14.22
C GLY A 273 -25.62 -8.03 13.96
N TRP A 274 -24.95 -8.97 13.28
CA TRP A 274 -23.53 -8.82 12.93
C TRP A 274 -23.27 -7.61 12.03
N ARG A 275 -24.17 -7.33 11.09
CA ARG A 275 -24.11 -6.12 10.26
C ARG A 275 -24.19 -4.85 11.10
N LYS A 276 -25.11 -4.79 12.06
CA LYS A 276 -25.30 -3.63 12.92
C LYS A 276 -24.04 -3.33 13.74
N ASP A 277 -23.42 -4.34 14.33
CA ASP A 277 -22.20 -4.19 15.11
C ASP A 277 -21.04 -3.71 14.22
N TYR A 278 -20.94 -4.22 13.00
CA TYR A 278 -19.92 -3.81 12.04
C TYR A 278 -20.09 -2.37 11.56
N LEU A 279 -21.31 -1.96 11.19
CA LEU A 279 -21.57 -0.60 10.71
C LEU A 279 -21.25 0.47 11.77
N LYS A 280 -21.38 0.14 13.05
CA LYS A 280 -20.94 1.01 14.14
C LYS A 280 -19.43 1.24 14.06
N PHE A 281 -18.66 0.16 13.93
CA PHE A 281 -17.20 0.21 13.77
C PHE A 281 -16.76 0.94 12.49
N ASP A 282 -17.42 0.69 11.36
CA ASP A 282 -17.13 1.36 10.06
C ASP A 282 -17.23 2.88 10.19
N ARG A 283 -18.29 3.39 10.83
CA ARG A 283 -18.50 4.83 11.04
C ARG A 283 -17.44 5.47 11.95
N GLU A 284 -16.98 4.74 12.96
CA GLU A 284 -16.01 5.26 13.93
C GLU A 284 -14.60 5.39 13.35
N PHE A 285 -14.20 4.49 12.45
CA PHE A 285 -12.78 4.36 12.05
C PHE A 285 -12.48 4.60 10.56
N THR A 286 -13.48 4.73 9.67
CA THR A 286 -13.23 4.91 8.22
C THR A 286 -12.35 6.14 7.93
N ALA A 287 -12.71 7.32 8.44
CA ALA A 287 -12.00 8.57 8.14
C ALA A 287 -10.55 8.55 8.67
N ALA A 288 -10.34 8.00 9.86
CA ALA A 288 -9.01 7.80 10.41
C ALA A 288 -8.18 6.80 9.58
N GLY A 289 -8.83 5.78 9.01
CA GLY A 289 -8.18 4.75 8.21
C GLY A 289 -7.73 5.26 6.85
N GLU A 290 -8.59 6.04 6.20
CA GLU A 290 -8.26 6.76 4.97
C GLU A 290 -7.09 7.73 5.19
N ALA A 291 -7.14 8.53 6.27
CA ALA A 291 -6.07 9.48 6.61
C ALA A 291 -4.73 8.77 6.92
N LEU A 292 -4.76 7.64 7.64
CA LEU A 292 -3.55 6.85 7.87
C LEU A 292 -3.02 6.26 6.56
N GLY A 293 -3.90 5.79 5.67
CA GLY A 293 -3.53 5.32 4.34
C GLY A 293 -2.78 6.36 3.52
N GLU A 294 -3.30 7.58 3.49
CA GLU A 294 -2.67 8.71 2.81
C GLU A 294 -1.31 9.05 3.45
N ALA A 295 -1.22 9.04 4.78
CA ALA A 295 0.03 9.24 5.49
C ALA A 295 1.05 8.12 5.20
N MET A 296 0.62 6.86 5.11
CA MET A 296 1.49 5.70 4.82
C MET A 296 1.97 5.68 3.36
N GLN A 297 1.16 6.16 2.42
CA GLN A 297 1.60 6.41 1.05
C GLN A 297 2.69 7.49 1.00
N ALA A 298 2.62 8.49 1.88
CA ALA A 298 3.66 9.51 2.02
C ALA A 298 4.92 9.01 2.77
N LEU A 299 4.79 8.00 3.64
CA LEU A 299 5.88 7.47 4.47
C LEU A 299 6.61 6.26 3.85
N SER A 300 5.96 5.51 2.97
CA SER A 300 6.55 4.34 2.29
C SER A 300 7.44 4.77 1.12
N LEU A 301 8.65 5.18 1.50
CA LEU A 301 9.84 5.06 0.67
C LEU A 301 10.08 3.56 0.39
N LEU A 302 9.36 3.01 -0.59
CA LEU A 302 9.99 2.02 -1.44
C LEU A 302 11.33 2.65 -1.87
N PRO A 303 12.46 1.92 -1.84
CA PRO A 303 13.61 2.36 -2.62
C PRO A 303 13.07 2.56 -4.03
N ILE A 304 12.90 3.83 -4.42
CA ILE A 304 12.61 4.17 -5.80
C ILE A 304 13.76 3.49 -6.52
N ASP A 305 13.45 2.54 -7.40
CA ASP A 305 14.46 1.92 -8.26
C ASP A 305 15.44 3.04 -8.64
N PRO A 306 16.71 2.97 -8.20
CA PRO A 306 17.66 4.07 -8.35
C PRO A 306 17.67 4.64 -9.77
N GLN A 307 17.42 3.78 -10.76
CA GLN A 307 17.28 4.16 -12.17
C GLN A 307 15.99 4.91 -12.46
N ARG A 308 14.86 4.50 -11.88
CA ARG A 308 13.58 5.21 -11.99
C ARG A 308 13.61 6.57 -11.27
N GLN A 309 14.23 6.67 -10.10
CA GLN A 309 14.37 7.96 -9.41
C GLN A 309 15.19 8.93 -10.24
N LYS A 310 16.32 8.44 -10.74
CA LYS A 310 17.19 9.15 -11.68
C LYS A 310 16.44 9.57 -12.94
N ARG A 311 15.56 8.72 -13.48
CA ARG A 311 14.72 9.02 -14.65
C ARG A 311 13.68 10.11 -14.37
N ILE A 312 12.89 10.00 -13.30
CA ILE A 312 11.88 11.00 -12.92
C ILE A 312 12.55 12.36 -12.66
N LEU A 313 13.69 12.34 -11.99
CA LEU A 313 14.50 13.53 -11.72
C LEU A 313 15.00 14.17 -13.03
N ALA A 314 15.45 13.36 -14.00
CA ALA A 314 15.85 13.84 -15.31
C ALA A 314 14.67 14.33 -16.18
N GLU A 315 13.50 13.70 -16.08
CA GLU A 315 12.27 14.13 -16.76
C GLU A 315 11.75 15.46 -16.21
N ALA A 316 11.79 15.65 -14.88
CA ALA A 316 11.46 16.92 -14.24
C ALA A 316 12.46 18.02 -14.59
N ALA A 317 13.71 17.68 -14.84
CA ALA A 317 14.75 18.59 -15.31
C ALA A 317 14.92 18.58 -16.84
N ALA A 318 13.93 18.10 -17.60
CA ALA A 318 14.03 18.05 -19.05
C ALA A 318 14.17 19.47 -19.65
N PRO A 319 14.86 19.61 -20.81
CA PRO A 319 14.95 20.89 -21.50
C PRO A 319 13.58 21.54 -21.72
N GLY A 320 13.44 22.79 -21.26
CA GLY A 320 12.19 23.56 -21.27
C GLY A 320 11.36 23.48 -19.99
N ALA A 321 11.71 22.60 -19.03
CA ALA A 321 11.05 22.55 -17.74
C ALA A 321 11.29 23.83 -16.95
N CYS A 322 10.20 24.50 -16.55
CA CYS A 322 10.22 25.78 -15.85
C CYS A 322 9.46 25.70 -14.52
N TYR A 323 10.07 26.22 -13.48
CA TYR A 323 9.54 26.21 -12.12
C TYR A 323 9.60 27.60 -11.51
N VAL A 324 8.49 28.08 -10.95
CA VAL A 324 8.45 29.30 -10.14
C VAL A 324 8.65 28.97 -8.69
N PHE A 325 9.46 29.78 -8.01
CA PHE A 325 9.68 29.70 -6.58
C PHE A 325 9.85 31.09 -5.97
N ARG A 326 9.75 31.15 -4.64
CA ARG A 326 9.95 32.37 -3.87
C ARG A 326 11.15 32.20 -2.97
N LEU A 327 12.18 33.00 -3.19
CA LEU A 327 13.33 33.12 -2.30
C LEU A 327 13.04 34.21 -1.27
N SER A 328 13.17 33.89 0.01
CA SER A 328 12.88 34.82 1.11
C SER A 328 14.03 34.84 2.09
N GLU A 329 14.76 35.96 2.16
CA GLU A 329 15.71 36.24 3.25
C GLU A 329 15.01 36.94 4.43
N SER A 330 13.84 37.58 4.19
CA SER A 330 12.93 38.14 5.21
C SER A 330 11.55 38.49 4.59
N GLU A 331 10.52 38.78 5.40
CA GLU A 331 9.18 39.19 4.91
C GLU A 331 9.18 40.42 3.97
N LYS A 332 10.22 41.27 4.07
CA LYS A 332 10.36 42.49 3.25
C LYS A 332 11.12 42.27 1.92
N THR A 333 11.69 41.09 1.68
CA THR A 333 12.59 40.81 0.54
C THR A 333 12.20 39.53 -0.22
N ARG A 334 10.90 39.25 -0.34
CA ARG A 334 10.40 38.11 -1.12
C ARG A 334 10.62 38.34 -2.61
N ARG A 335 11.57 37.62 -3.21
CA ARG A 335 11.81 37.65 -4.66
C ARG A 335 11.20 36.42 -5.32
N THR A 336 10.40 36.64 -6.36
CA THR A 336 9.89 35.55 -7.20
C THR A 336 10.91 35.27 -8.30
N LEU A 337 11.30 34.01 -8.46
CA LEU A 337 12.31 33.60 -9.43
C LEU A 337 11.78 32.41 -10.24
N ILE A 338 12.34 32.24 -11.44
CA ILE A 338 12.09 31.09 -12.30
C ILE A 338 13.39 30.29 -12.43
N LEU A 339 13.31 28.98 -12.13
CA LEU A 339 14.31 27.99 -12.50
C LEU A 339 13.89 27.37 -13.84
N ASN A 340 14.74 27.47 -14.85
CA ASN A 340 14.50 26.94 -16.19
C ASN A 340 15.63 26.00 -16.62
N PHE A 341 15.33 24.72 -16.86
CA PHE A 341 16.29 23.77 -17.39
C PHE A 341 16.41 23.97 -18.91
N LYS A 342 17.60 24.35 -19.39
CA LYS A 342 17.85 24.69 -20.79
C LYS A 342 18.32 23.49 -21.60
N ARG A 343 19.18 22.67 -21.03
CA ARG A 343 19.89 21.62 -21.76
C ARG A 343 20.19 20.43 -20.87
N LEU A 344 20.14 19.26 -21.47
CA LEU A 344 20.66 18.01 -20.93
C LEU A 344 21.87 17.60 -21.78
N ALA A 345 22.99 17.33 -21.13
CA ALA A 345 24.20 16.85 -21.79
C ALA A 345 24.00 15.42 -22.32
N ALA A 346 24.86 15.03 -23.29
CA ALA A 346 24.77 13.73 -23.95
C ALA A 346 24.97 12.52 -23.01
N ASP A 347 25.56 12.75 -21.83
CA ASP A 347 25.76 11.73 -20.80
C ASP A 347 24.46 11.41 -20.03
N GLY A 348 23.39 12.20 -20.22
CA GLY A 348 22.12 12.06 -19.52
C GLY A 348 22.18 12.33 -18.02
N THR A 349 23.26 12.94 -17.51
CA THR A 349 23.43 13.22 -16.06
C THR A 349 23.78 14.66 -15.71
N THR A 350 24.22 15.45 -16.70
CA THR A 350 24.53 16.86 -16.52
C THR A 350 23.49 17.77 -17.17
N PHE A 351 23.10 18.82 -16.45
CA PHE A 351 22.04 19.75 -16.83
C PHE A 351 22.60 21.17 -16.86
N GLU A 352 22.08 22.01 -17.74
CA GLU A 352 22.25 23.46 -17.71
C GLU A 352 20.92 24.08 -17.31
N ALA A 353 20.93 24.95 -16.30
CA ALA A 353 19.75 25.65 -15.83
C ALA A 353 20.00 27.16 -15.76
N GLU A 354 18.95 27.95 -15.89
CA GLU A 354 18.97 29.39 -15.70
C GLU A 354 18.03 29.74 -14.55
N ILE A 355 18.49 30.58 -13.62
CA ILE A 355 17.63 31.18 -12.60
C ILE A 355 17.51 32.66 -12.91
N PHE A 356 16.30 33.15 -13.13
CA PHE A 356 16.06 34.55 -13.51
C PHE A 356 14.82 35.13 -12.85
N ASP A 357 14.79 36.45 -12.77
CA ASP A 357 13.62 37.20 -12.30
C ASP A 357 12.62 37.38 -13.46
N PRO A 358 11.37 36.93 -13.32
CA PRO A 358 10.39 37.03 -14.40
C PRO A 358 10.02 38.47 -14.77
N ALA A 359 10.24 39.45 -13.87
CA ALA A 359 9.85 40.84 -14.10
C ALA A 359 10.79 41.56 -15.08
N ASP A 360 12.09 41.34 -14.98
CA ASP A 360 13.12 41.99 -15.82
C ASP A 360 13.90 41.02 -16.70
N LYS A 361 13.64 39.71 -16.57
CA LYS A 361 14.32 38.60 -17.27
C LYS A 361 15.83 38.60 -17.06
N LYS A 362 16.32 39.21 -15.98
CA LYS A 362 17.74 39.19 -15.67
C LYS A 362 18.09 37.95 -14.86
N PRO A 363 19.28 37.37 -15.09
CA PRO A 363 19.75 36.25 -14.30
C PRO A 363 19.88 36.65 -12.83
N PHE A 364 19.59 35.71 -11.93
CA PHE A 364 19.69 35.89 -10.48
C PHE A 364 21.12 36.25 -10.06
N LYS A 365 22.12 35.64 -10.72
CA LYS A 365 23.54 35.99 -10.63
C LYS A 365 24.04 36.44 -11.99
N ALA A 366 24.41 37.71 -12.10
CA ALA A 366 24.84 38.32 -13.37
C ALA A 366 26.17 37.73 -13.90
N ASP A 367 27.04 37.33 -12.98
CA ASP A 367 28.32 36.68 -13.21
C ASP A 367 28.22 35.19 -13.54
N THR A 368 27.07 34.55 -13.26
CA THR A 368 26.81 33.13 -13.57
C THR A 368 25.37 32.97 -14.06
N PRO A 369 25.09 33.35 -15.32
CA PRO A 369 23.73 33.31 -15.87
C PRO A 369 23.25 31.88 -16.15
N VAL A 370 24.17 30.95 -16.42
CA VAL A 370 23.87 29.53 -16.65
C VAL A 370 24.55 28.71 -15.57
N TRP A 371 23.76 27.89 -14.89
CA TRP A 371 24.16 27.05 -13.78
C TRP A 371 24.31 25.61 -14.25
N THR A 372 25.39 24.96 -13.83
CA THR A 372 25.61 23.54 -14.12
C THR A 372 25.02 22.68 -13.02
N GLY A 373 24.29 21.64 -13.40
CA GLY A 373 23.69 20.64 -12.53
C GLY A 373 24.22 19.24 -12.79
N LYS A 374 24.40 18.43 -11.75
CA LYS A 374 24.73 17.00 -11.91
C LYS A 374 23.88 16.11 -11.03
N ILE A 375 23.40 15.01 -11.59
CA ILE A 375 22.74 13.96 -10.82
C ILE A 375 23.77 13.25 -9.94
N VAL A 376 23.54 13.26 -8.64
CA VAL A 376 24.39 12.62 -7.63
C VAL A 376 23.55 11.85 -6.62
N ALA A 377 24.17 10.82 -6.03
CA ALA A 377 23.54 10.07 -4.95
C ALA A 377 23.58 10.89 -3.66
N ASP A 378 22.44 10.98 -2.97
CA ASP A 378 22.29 11.60 -1.66
C ASP A 378 21.90 10.57 -0.61
N ARG A 379 22.53 10.62 0.57
CA ARG A 379 22.33 9.62 1.63
C ARG A 379 20.93 9.66 2.25
N LYS A 380 20.23 10.79 2.17
CA LYS A 380 18.89 10.99 2.76
C LYS A 380 17.79 10.93 1.71
N SER A 381 18.07 11.39 0.49
CA SER A 381 17.07 11.61 -0.56
C SER A 381 17.26 10.75 -1.81
N GLY A 382 18.21 9.82 -1.83
CA GLY A 382 18.40 8.87 -2.94
C GLY A 382 19.21 9.50 -4.09
N TRP A 383 18.55 10.15 -5.05
CA TRP A 383 19.20 10.89 -6.14
C TRP A 383 18.70 12.33 -6.20
N VAL A 384 19.62 13.27 -6.39
CA VAL A 384 19.34 14.70 -6.47
C VAL A 384 20.15 15.34 -7.59
N ILE A 385 19.70 16.48 -8.12
CA ILE A 385 20.50 17.34 -9.00
C ILE A 385 21.16 18.40 -8.13
N ARG A 386 22.48 18.31 -7.97
CA ARG A 386 23.26 19.40 -7.37
C ARG A 386 23.57 20.43 -8.44
N LEU A 387 23.02 21.61 -8.27
CA LEU A 387 23.26 22.81 -9.05
C LEU A 387 24.43 23.61 -8.45
N ASP A 388 24.92 24.60 -9.18
CA ASP A 388 25.88 25.57 -8.67
C ASP A 388 25.40 26.23 -7.38
N ALA A 389 26.36 26.80 -6.63
CA ALA A 389 26.14 27.42 -5.32
C ALA A 389 25.53 26.48 -4.26
N ASP A 390 25.71 25.17 -4.40
CA ASP A 390 25.21 24.11 -3.51
C ASP A 390 23.68 24.00 -3.44
N TRP A 391 22.98 24.51 -4.45
CA TRP A 391 21.53 24.35 -4.55
C TRP A 391 21.19 22.93 -4.97
N THR A 392 20.14 22.36 -4.38
CA THR A 392 19.76 20.98 -4.66
C THR A 392 18.32 20.92 -5.17
N PHE A 393 18.16 20.49 -6.41
CA PHE A 393 16.86 20.16 -6.98
C PHE A 393 16.57 18.68 -6.75
N GLN A 394 15.39 18.39 -6.21
CA GLN A 394 14.96 17.04 -5.91
C GLN A 394 13.45 16.88 -6.09
N ILE A 395 13.01 15.64 -6.22
CA ILE A 395 11.60 15.28 -6.16
C ILE A 395 11.31 14.83 -4.73
N ALA A 396 10.43 15.55 -4.04
CA ALA A 396 9.99 15.20 -2.70
C ALA A 396 9.13 13.94 -2.70
N ALA A 397 8.87 13.40 -1.49
CA ALA A 397 8.11 12.15 -1.32
C ALA A 397 6.67 12.21 -1.87
N ASP A 398 6.12 13.42 -2.05
CA ASP A 398 4.80 13.66 -2.64
C ASP A 398 4.85 13.89 -4.17
N ASP A 399 5.94 13.46 -4.83
CA ASP A 399 6.24 13.65 -6.25
C ASP A 399 6.30 15.13 -6.69
N ARG A 400 6.42 16.07 -5.75
CA ARG A 400 6.56 17.49 -6.08
C ARG A 400 8.01 17.91 -6.21
N PRO A 401 8.35 18.75 -7.20
CA PRO A 401 9.69 19.32 -7.31
C PRO A 401 9.95 20.29 -6.16
N VAL A 402 11.13 20.18 -5.55
CA VAL A 402 11.58 21.00 -4.43
C VAL A 402 13.01 21.45 -4.68
N LEU A 403 13.29 22.69 -4.29
CA LEU A 403 14.62 23.28 -4.34
C LEU A 403 15.12 23.55 -2.93
N SER A 404 16.18 22.87 -2.50
CA SER A 404 16.89 23.17 -1.26
C SER A 404 17.96 24.21 -1.52
N VAL A 405 17.96 25.27 -0.72
CA VAL A 405 18.94 26.36 -0.77
C VAL A 405 19.80 26.33 0.50
N PRO A 406 21.14 26.45 0.42
CA PRO A 406 21.99 26.53 1.59
C PRO A 406 21.64 27.76 2.44
N GLY A 407 21.58 27.58 3.75
CA GLY A 407 21.28 28.66 4.70
C GLY A 407 22.39 29.72 4.81
N PRO A 408 22.10 30.88 5.41
CA PRO A 408 23.09 31.94 5.59
C PRO A 408 24.27 31.48 6.46
N LYS A 409 25.51 31.77 6.03
CA LYS A 409 26.74 31.37 6.72
C LYS A 409 26.76 31.92 8.15
N GLY A 410 26.77 31.06 9.18
CA GLY A 410 27.03 31.49 10.57
C GLY A 410 26.34 30.76 11.72
N GLY A 411 25.65 29.65 11.48
CA GLY A 411 25.12 28.76 12.52
C GLY A 411 24.74 27.43 11.89
N ASP A 412 24.39 26.41 12.67
CA ASP A 412 23.85 25.12 12.19
C ASP A 412 22.50 25.31 11.46
N SER A 413 22.48 26.06 10.36
CA SER A 413 21.27 26.47 9.67
C SER A 413 20.85 25.35 8.72
N GLU A 414 19.68 24.78 9.00
CA GLU A 414 18.97 23.83 8.16
C GLU A 414 18.82 24.36 6.72
N GLU A 415 18.98 23.48 5.73
CA GLU A 415 18.66 23.78 4.33
C GLU A 415 17.21 24.27 4.21
N THR A 416 17.00 25.39 3.53
CA THR A 416 15.63 25.90 3.30
C THR A 416 15.04 25.21 2.08
N LYS A 417 13.97 24.44 2.29
CA LYS A 417 13.21 23.77 1.21
C LYS A 417 12.17 24.71 0.62
N LEU A 418 12.30 25.00 -0.67
CA LEU A 418 11.38 25.85 -1.42
C LEU A 418 10.49 25.00 -2.34
N PRO A 419 9.16 25.04 -2.19
CA PRO A 419 8.26 24.33 -3.09
C PRO A 419 8.31 24.98 -4.48
N LEU A 420 8.39 24.13 -5.52
CA LEU A 420 8.41 24.56 -6.91
C LEU A 420 7.04 24.41 -7.55
N LEU A 421 6.57 25.46 -8.23
CA LEU A 421 5.32 25.42 -9.00
C LEU A 421 5.65 25.32 -10.50
N PRO A 422 5.18 24.28 -11.21
CA PRO A 422 5.46 24.15 -12.64
C PRO A 422 4.77 25.27 -13.42
N VAL A 423 5.51 25.85 -14.37
CA VAL A 423 5.00 26.86 -15.29
C VAL A 423 4.94 26.26 -16.68
N LYS A 424 3.80 26.39 -17.37
CA LYS A 424 3.74 26.06 -18.80
C LYS A 424 4.62 27.06 -19.56
N GLY A 425 5.72 26.57 -20.13
CA GLY A 425 6.44 27.30 -21.15
C GLY A 425 5.49 27.68 -22.29
N LYS A 426 5.64 28.91 -22.81
CA LYS A 426 4.94 29.33 -24.02
C LYS A 426 5.52 28.63 -25.25
#